data_AF-A0A0C9VPT9-F1
#
_entry.id   AF-A0A0C9VPT9-F1
#
_cell.length_a   1.000
_cell.length_b   1.000
_cell.length_c   1.000
_cell.angle_alpha   90.00
_cell.angle_beta   90.00
_cell.angle_gamma   90.00
#
_symmetry.space_group_name_H-M   'P 1'
#
loop_
_entity.id
_entity.type
_entity.pdbx_description
1 polymer ?
#
loop_
_entity_poly.entity_id
_entity_poly.type
_entity_poly.pdbx_seq_one_letter_code
_entity_poly.pdbx_strand_id
1 'polypeptide(L)'
;MPKANISKEPTASKAASTLPSPPSPHISLPTLTRLIVWPIHKRRTSASSADGANKPITPPPSPPSLPSTPSKTPSSPSKTPSTPRSRVAKEQLLTCSSGAEAKTHDLIVDSNPECRNTAVIVYRDVSECRDGVDVQRLLRLSRAKVMQRVEKLGGNTIVHEKWSCLITKHPSKQTTAYRVSITYEGTPARSDLPDPGQPIALDQVKGIPGLMTVVSHQYRYEGPCTKLVA
;
A
#
# COMPACT_ATOMS: atom_id res chain seq x y z
N MET A 1 -41.60 -20.07 -33.06
CA MET A 1 -41.05 -18.90 -33.78
C MET A 1 -41.56 -17.62 -33.14
N PRO A 2 -40.76 -16.88 -32.34
CA PRO A 2 -41.18 -15.59 -31.80
C PRO A 2 -40.72 -14.43 -32.69
N LYS A 3 -41.61 -13.44 -32.80
CA LYS A 3 -41.56 -12.27 -33.69
C LYS A 3 -40.56 -11.23 -33.19
N ALA A 4 -39.80 -10.67 -34.12
CA ALA A 4 -38.89 -9.55 -33.91
C ALA A 4 -39.67 -8.27 -33.56
N ASN A 5 -39.22 -7.56 -32.51
CA ASN A 5 -39.75 -6.25 -32.14
C ASN A 5 -38.71 -5.19 -32.51
N ILE A 6 -39.07 -4.33 -33.47
CA ILE A 6 -38.27 -3.22 -33.98
C ILE A 6 -38.54 -2.02 -33.08
N SER A 7 -37.57 -1.64 -32.24
CA SER A 7 -37.59 -0.37 -31.51
C SER A 7 -36.82 0.69 -32.29
N LYS A 8 -37.50 1.81 -32.51
CA LYS A 8 -37.10 3.00 -33.26
C LYS A 8 -36.04 3.80 -32.50
N GLU A 9 -35.01 4.24 -33.22
CA GLU A 9 -34.11 5.34 -32.85
C GLU A 9 -34.90 6.65 -32.62
N PRO A 10 -34.56 7.44 -31.59
CA PRO A 10 -34.88 8.85 -31.56
C PRO A 10 -33.72 9.70 -32.10
N THR A 11 -34.12 10.49 -33.10
CA THR A 11 -33.41 11.52 -33.85
C THR A 11 -32.69 12.55 -32.98
N ALA A 12 -31.41 12.76 -33.30
CA ALA A 12 -30.58 13.84 -32.76
C ALA A 12 -31.15 15.22 -33.10
N SER A 13 -31.43 16.02 -32.08
CA SER A 13 -31.73 17.45 -32.22
C SER A 13 -30.53 18.27 -31.76
N LYS A 14 -29.95 18.96 -32.75
CA LYS A 14 -28.80 19.85 -32.70
C LYS A 14 -29.26 21.22 -32.17
N ALA A 15 -28.86 21.58 -30.95
CA ALA A 15 -28.98 22.93 -30.43
C ALA A 15 -27.57 23.51 -30.26
N ALA A 16 -27.22 24.44 -31.14
CA ALA A 16 -26.02 25.25 -31.05
C ALA A 16 -26.27 26.39 -30.04
N SER A 17 -25.74 26.25 -28.82
CA SER A 17 -25.69 27.34 -27.84
C SER A 17 -24.39 28.11 -28.02
N THR A 18 -24.48 29.28 -28.64
CA THR A 18 -23.46 30.32 -28.64
C THR A 18 -23.32 30.87 -27.22
N LEU A 19 -22.22 30.52 -26.54
CA LEU A 19 -21.84 31.11 -25.26
C LEU A 19 -21.11 32.44 -25.48
N PRO A 20 -21.42 33.50 -24.72
CA PRO A 20 -20.66 34.75 -24.73
C PRO A 20 -19.29 34.55 -24.07
N SER A 21 -18.25 35.07 -24.71
CA SER A 21 -16.87 35.08 -24.22
C SER A 21 -16.75 35.79 -22.86
N PRO A 22 -16.02 35.23 -21.88
CA PRO A 22 -15.76 35.92 -20.62
C PRO A 22 -14.77 37.09 -20.82
N PRO A 23 -14.91 38.19 -20.05
CA PRO A 23 -13.97 39.30 -20.09
C PRO A 23 -12.61 38.89 -19.51
N SER A 24 -11.54 39.25 -20.21
CA SER A 24 -10.16 39.04 -19.79
C SER A 24 -9.87 39.71 -18.45
N PRO A 25 -9.34 38.98 -17.44
CA PRO A 25 -8.86 39.61 -16.22
C PRO A 25 -7.55 40.36 -16.51
N HIS A 26 -7.59 41.67 -16.37
CA HIS A 26 -6.42 42.53 -16.35
C HIS A 26 -5.65 42.25 -15.04
N ILE A 27 -4.69 41.33 -15.08
CA ILE A 27 -3.83 41.04 -13.93
C ILE A 27 -2.74 42.12 -13.89
N SER A 28 -2.98 43.16 -13.10
CA SER A 28 -1.94 44.05 -12.61
C SER A 28 -1.03 43.26 -11.67
N LEU A 29 0.20 42.99 -12.10
CA LEU A 29 1.25 42.38 -11.27
C LEU A 29 1.71 43.39 -10.20
N PRO A 30 1.57 43.10 -8.89
CA PRO A 30 2.31 43.83 -7.90
C PRO A 30 3.76 43.34 -7.89
N THR A 31 4.66 44.23 -8.29
CA THR A 31 6.07 44.21 -7.89
C THR A 31 6.13 44.22 -6.36
N LEU A 32 6.47 43.08 -5.73
CA LEU A 32 6.98 43.10 -4.36
C LEU A 32 7.83 41.88 -4.05
N THR A 33 9.12 42.12 -4.22
CA THR A 33 10.23 41.47 -3.55
C THR A 33 9.93 41.30 -2.05
N ARG A 34 9.59 40.08 -1.62
CA ARG A 34 9.76 39.66 -0.23
C ARG A 34 10.46 38.31 -0.21
N LEU A 35 11.73 38.36 0.18
CA LEU A 35 12.48 37.23 0.68
C LEU A 35 11.70 36.63 1.86
N ILE A 36 11.00 35.52 1.62
CA ILE A 36 10.46 34.70 2.70
C ILE A 36 11.63 33.85 3.20
N VAL A 37 12.31 34.37 4.20
CA VAL A 37 13.17 33.59 5.08
C VAL A 37 12.28 32.58 5.78
N TRP A 38 12.47 31.30 5.47
CA TRP A 38 11.80 30.22 6.20
C TRP A 38 12.34 30.19 7.63
N PRO A 39 11.49 30.24 8.68
CA PRO A 39 11.96 30.03 10.03
C PRO A 39 12.38 28.56 10.17
N ILE A 40 13.70 28.37 10.33
CA ILE A 40 14.30 27.18 10.90
C ILE A 40 13.56 26.89 12.20
N HIS A 41 12.77 25.82 12.22
CA HIS A 41 12.14 25.34 13.44
C HIS A 41 13.26 24.84 14.36
N LYS A 42 13.68 25.71 15.28
CA LYS A 42 14.49 25.34 16.44
C LYS A 42 13.76 24.19 17.14
N ARG A 43 14.41 23.02 17.18
CA ARG A 43 14.10 21.93 18.11
C ARG A 43 13.99 22.55 19.50
N ARG A 44 12.77 22.60 20.02
CA ARG A 44 12.51 22.92 21.42
C ARG A 44 12.96 21.70 22.23
N THR A 45 14.21 21.74 22.69
CA THR A 45 14.67 20.92 23.80
C THR A 45 13.92 21.40 25.04
N SER A 46 12.82 20.72 25.40
CA SER A 46 12.18 20.88 26.70
C SER A 46 13.05 20.19 27.74
N ALA A 47 13.90 20.98 28.39
CA ALA A 47 14.55 20.61 29.64
C ALA A 47 13.54 20.74 30.79
N SER A 48 13.44 19.66 31.57
CA SER A 48 13.26 19.59 33.02
C SER A 48 12.33 20.60 33.70
N SER A 49 11.19 20.12 34.18
CA SER A 49 10.71 20.51 35.50
C SER A 49 10.45 19.23 36.29
N ALA A 50 11.38 18.94 37.19
CA ALA A 50 11.23 17.94 38.23
C ALA A 50 10.29 18.50 39.29
N ASP A 51 9.15 17.84 39.51
CA ASP A 51 8.51 17.74 40.82
C ASP A 51 7.34 16.76 40.73
N GLY A 52 7.26 15.84 41.70
CA GLY A 52 6.03 15.08 41.92
C GLY A 52 6.17 13.56 41.99
N ALA A 53 6.40 13.09 43.22
CA ALA A 53 5.91 11.83 43.77
C ALA A 53 6.46 10.50 43.19
N ASN A 54 7.51 10.00 43.84
CA ASN A 54 7.78 8.57 43.96
C ASN A 54 6.54 7.85 44.53
N LYS A 55 5.73 7.24 43.65
CA LYS A 55 4.79 6.19 44.07
C LYS A 55 5.58 4.87 44.24
N PRO A 56 5.36 4.13 45.34
CA PRO A 56 5.93 2.79 45.50
C PRO A 56 5.45 1.89 44.36
N ILE A 57 6.39 1.36 43.57
CA ILE A 57 6.12 0.34 42.57
C ILE A 57 5.88 -0.95 43.33
N THR A 58 4.62 -1.35 43.47
CA THR A 58 4.25 -2.68 43.95
C THR A 58 4.60 -3.72 42.89
N PRO A 59 5.25 -4.82 43.27
CA PRO A 59 5.56 -5.90 42.34
C PRO A 59 4.26 -6.54 41.81
N PRO A 60 4.23 -6.98 40.54
CA PRO A 60 3.08 -7.69 39.98
C PRO A 60 2.87 -9.04 40.68
N PRO A 61 1.61 -9.49 40.86
CA PRO A 61 1.31 -10.79 41.45
C PRO A 61 1.81 -11.92 40.56
N SER A 62 2.46 -12.92 41.17
CA SER A 62 2.94 -14.13 40.51
C SER A 62 1.80 -14.89 39.82
N PRO A 63 2.02 -15.44 38.60
CA PRO A 63 1.02 -16.25 37.93
C PRO A 63 0.78 -17.58 38.68
N PRO A 64 -0.47 -18.08 38.74
CA PRO A 64 -0.79 -19.35 39.36
C PRO A 64 -0.16 -20.51 38.58
N SER A 65 0.54 -21.39 39.30
CA SER A 65 1.14 -22.60 38.78
C SER A 65 0.05 -23.57 38.30
N LEU A 66 0.04 -23.88 36.99
CA LEU A 66 -0.86 -24.87 36.42
C LEU A 66 -0.38 -26.30 36.77
N PRO A 67 -1.29 -27.21 37.14
CA PRO A 67 -0.96 -28.61 37.41
C PRO A 67 -0.64 -29.36 36.11
N SER A 68 0.54 -29.98 36.11
CA SER A 68 1.01 -30.93 35.11
C SER A 68 0.22 -32.24 35.19
N THR A 69 -0.54 -32.57 34.14
CA THR A 69 -1.15 -33.90 33.95
C THR A 69 -0.30 -34.75 32.99
N PRO A 70 0.07 -35.99 33.38
CA PRO A 70 0.72 -36.96 32.50
C PRO A 70 -0.23 -38.10 32.10
N SER A 71 -0.37 -38.38 30.80
CA SER A 71 -0.88 -39.67 30.28
C SER A 71 -0.76 -39.72 28.74
N LYS A 72 0.17 -40.49 28.15
CA LYS A 72 0.18 -41.95 27.87
C LYS A 72 -0.56 -42.41 26.60
N THR A 73 0.23 -42.70 25.54
CA THR A 73 0.21 -43.89 24.60
C THR A 73 -1.05 -44.23 23.76
N PRO A 74 -1.02 -45.09 22.71
CA PRO A 74 0.08 -45.65 21.89
C PRO A 74 -0.14 -45.59 20.34
N SER A 75 0.88 -46.07 19.64
CA SER A 75 1.11 -46.30 18.21
C SER A 75 0.12 -47.18 17.42
N SER A 76 -0.06 -46.86 16.14
CA SER A 76 -0.45 -47.81 15.08
C SER A 76 0.31 -47.51 13.77
N PRO A 77 1.01 -48.49 13.15
CA PRO A 77 1.70 -48.30 11.88
C PRO A 77 0.92 -48.96 10.72
N SER A 78 0.27 -48.16 9.88
CA SER A 78 -0.25 -48.64 8.59
C SER A 78 0.71 -48.23 7.47
N LYS A 79 1.50 -49.20 7.00
CA LYS A 79 2.30 -49.12 5.78
C LYS A 79 1.38 -49.19 4.56
N THR A 80 1.30 -48.12 3.79
CA THR A 80 0.78 -48.15 2.42
C THR A 80 1.91 -47.87 1.42
N PRO A 81 1.97 -48.60 0.30
CA PRO A 81 3.04 -48.48 -0.68
C PRO A 81 2.92 -47.17 -1.47
N SER A 82 3.90 -46.29 -1.29
CA SER A 82 4.00 -45.03 -2.01
C SER A 82 4.45 -45.26 -3.44
N THR A 83 3.55 -45.02 -4.40
CA THR A 83 3.88 -44.80 -5.81
C THR A 83 4.84 -43.61 -5.94
N PRO A 84 5.85 -43.67 -6.84
CA PRO A 84 6.77 -42.57 -7.08
C PRO A 84 6.04 -41.48 -7.86
N ARG A 85 5.29 -40.64 -7.14
CA ARG A 85 4.67 -39.44 -7.67
C ARG A 85 5.82 -38.50 -8.04
N SER A 86 6.08 -38.37 -9.34
CA SER A 86 7.03 -37.42 -9.91
C SER A 86 6.82 -36.06 -9.25
N ARG A 87 7.72 -35.70 -8.33
CA ARG A 87 7.72 -34.41 -7.65
C ARG A 87 8.35 -33.43 -8.63
N VAL A 88 7.58 -33.00 -9.62
CA VAL A 88 7.83 -31.71 -10.25
C VAL A 88 7.74 -30.73 -9.09
N ALA A 89 8.90 -30.29 -8.60
CA ALA A 89 9.01 -29.32 -7.54
C ALA A 89 8.36 -28.05 -8.07
N LYS A 90 7.07 -27.89 -7.81
CA LYS A 90 6.36 -26.63 -8.02
C LYS A 90 7.14 -25.62 -7.21
N GLU A 91 7.91 -24.79 -7.89
CA GLU A 91 8.47 -23.59 -7.31
C GLU A 91 7.30 -22.92 -6.58
N GLN A 92 7.47 -22.72 -5.28
CA GLN A 92 6.42 -22.15 -4.44
C GLN A 92 6.28 -20.68 -4.83
N LEU A 93 5.48 -20.45 -5.87
CA LEU A 93 5.09 -19.16 -6.37
C LEU A 93 3.86 -18.72 -5.59
N LEU A 94 4.00 -17.66 -4.81
CA LEU A 94 2.89 -17.06 -4.09
C LEU A 94 2.63 -15.67 -4.66
N THR A 95 1.41 -15.47 -5.14
CA THR A 95 0.95 -14.19 -5.69
C THR A 95 -0.21 -13.68 -4.87
N CYS A 96 -0.19 -12.38 -4.55
CA CYS A 96 -1.32 -11.67 -3.94
C CYS A 96 -1.39 -10.25 -4.51
N SER A 97 -2.58 -9.64 -4.46
CA SER A 97 -2.84 -8.30 -4.99
C SER A 97 -4.07 -7.72 -4.31
N SER A 98 -4.24 -6.40 -4.34
CA SER A 98 -5.44 -5.71 -3.83
C SER A 98 -6.73 -5.93 -4.65
N GLY A 99 -6.61 -6.59 -5.81
CA GLY A 99 -7.69 -6.84 -6.77
C GLY A 99 -7.42 -6.27 -8.16
N ALA A 100 -8.37 -6.47 -9.08
CA ALA A 100 -8.30 -5.92 -10.43
C ALA A 100 -8.51 -4.39 -10.45
N GLU A 101 -9.40 -3.90 -9.59
CA GLU A 101 -9.80 -2.50 -9.52
C GLU A 101 -8.94 -1.72 -8.52
N ALA A 102 -8.67 -0.46 -8.87
CA ALA A 102 -8.02 0.50 -7.98
C ALA A 102 -9.01 0.98 -6.92
N LYS A 103 -8.58 1.08 -5.66
CA LYS A 103 -9.44 1.45 -4.53
C LYS A 103 -8.91 2.70 -3.83
N THR A 104 -9.83 3.53 -3.37
CA THR A 104 -9.53 4.67 -2.50
C THR A 104 -9.94 4.31 -1.08
N HIS A 105 -9.19 4.77 -0.08
CA HIS A 105 -9.50 4.50 1.32
C HIS A 105 -10.80 5.21 1.72
N ASP A 106 -11.69 4.53 2.46
CA ASP A 106 -13.04 5.04 2.80
C ASP A 106 -12.99 6.42 3.47
N LEU A 107 -12.05 6.62 4.39
CA LEU A 107 -11.79 7.91 5.06
C LEU A 107 -11.54 9.08 4.11
N ILE A 108 -11.08 8.84 2.88
CA ILE A 108 -10.79 9.89 1.90
C ILE A 108 -11.93 10.03 0.88
N VAL A 109 -12.66 8.95 0.58
CA VAL A 109 -13.73 8.93 -0.43
C VAL A 109 -14.75 10.05 -0.18
N ASP A 110 -15.15 10.23 1.08
CA ASP A 110 -16.16 11.22 1.45
C ASP A 110 -15.70 12.67 1.28
N SER A 111 -14.39 12.92 1.22
CA SER A 111 -13.82 14.26 1.11
C SER A 111 -13.75 14.80 -0.33
N ASN A 112 -14.18 14.02 -1.32
CA ASN A 112 -14.09 14.36 -2.74
C ASN A 112 -12.71 14.91 -3.15
N PRO A 113 -11.64 14.09 -3.03
CA PRO A 113 -10.27 14.55 -3.20
C PRO A 113 -10.03 15.12 -4.60
N GLU A 114 -9.37 16.28 -4.68
CA GLU A 114 -8.99 16.92 -5.94
C GLU A 114 -7.78 16.23 -6.58
N CYS A 115 -8.01 15.51 -7.68
CA CYS A 115 -6.95 14.96 -8.53
C CYS A 115 -6.38 16.05 -9.45
N ARG A 116 -5.47 16.89 -8.94
CA ARG A 116 -4.82 17.93 -9.77
C ARG A 116 -3.88 17.37 -10.84
N ASN A 117 -3.36 16.16 -10.62
CA ASN A 117 -2.49 15.46 -11.54
C ASN A 117 -3.03 14.05 -11.75
N THR A 118 -3.41 13.74 -12.98
CA THR A 118 -3.93 12.43 -13.36
C THR A 118 -2.83 11.40 -13.59
N ALA A 119 -1.56 11.78 -13.45
CA ALA A 119 -0.44 10.87 -13.60
C ALA A 119 -0.42 9.82 -12.48
N VAL A 120 -0.56 8.56 -12.87
CA VAL A 120 -0.40 7.42 -11.96
C VAL A 120 1.08 7.27 -11.61
N ILE A 121 1.35 7.23 -10.31
CA ILE A 121 2.66 6.94 -9.75
C ILE A 121 2.79 5.43 -9.64
N VAL A 122 3.82 4.85 -10.26
CA VAL A 122 4.12 3.42 -10.18
C VAL A 122 5.45 3.23 -9.48
N TYR A 123 5.41 2.57 -8.32
CA TYR A 123 6.59 2.24 -7.53
C TYR A 123 6.82 0.73 -7.56
N ARG A 124 8.02 0.31 -8.00
CA ARG A 124 8.41 -1.09 -8.05
C ARG A 124 9.54 -1.36 -7.07
N ASP A 125 9.39 -2.44 -6.33
CA ASP A 125 10.31 -2.82 -5.28
C ASP A 125 10.63 -4.31 -5.38
N VAL A 126 11.91 -4.66 -5.30
CA VAL A 126 12.41 -6.03 -5.28
C VAL A 126 13.26 -6.19 -4.03
N SER A 127 12.83 -7.06 -3.13
CA SER A 127 13.53 -7.38 -1.88
C SER A 127 13.91 -8.85 -1.84
N GLU A 128 15.09 -9.16 -1.30
CA GLU A 128 15.44 -10.53 -0.94
C GLU A 128 15.29 -10.70 0.56
N CYS A 129 14.44 -11.64 0.96
CA CYS A 129 14.11 -11.94 2.35
C CYS A 129 14.59 -13.34 2.72
N ARG A 130 15.03 -13.54 3.95
CA ARG A 130 15.34 -14.84 4.56
C ARG A 130 14.37 -15.16 5.68
N ASP A 131 14.16 -16.46 5.89
CA ASP A 131 13.49 -17.06 7.06
C ASP A 131 12.02 -16.67 7.29
N GLY A 132 11.45 -15.84 6.42
CA GLY A 132 10.05 -15.43 6.42
C GLY A 132 9.83 -14.25 5.47
N VAL A 133 8.56 -13.94 5.19
CA VAL A 133 8.17 -12.76 4.40
C VAL A 133 6.93 -12.12 5.01
N ASP A 134 7.11 -10.94 5.59
CA ASP A 134 6.04 -10.06 6.06
C ASP A 134 5.71 -9.02 4.96
N VAL A 135 4.78 -9.41 4.08
CA VAL A 135 4.35 -8.57 2.96
C VAL A 135 3.65 -7.30 3.44
N GLN A 136 2.92 -7.33 4.56
CA GLN A 136 2.24 -6.15 5.09
C GLN A 136 3.26 -5.07 5.46
N ARG A 137 4.37 -5.45 6.08
CA ARG A 137 5.47 -4.52 6.37
C ARG A 137 6.11 -3.97 5.10
N LEU A 138 6.36 -4.80 4.09
CA LEU A 138 6.94 -4.34 2.82
C LEU A 138 5.99 -3.41 2.04
N LEU A 139 4.69 -3.67 2.06
CA LEU A 139 3.67 -2.79 1.47
C LEU A 139 3.61 -1.43 2.16
N ARG A 140 3.69 -1.38 3.49
CA ARG A 140 3.75 -0.12 4.25
C ARG A 140 4.97 0.72 3.86
N LEU A 141 6.14 0.08 3.72
CA LEU A 141 7.36 0.75 3.26
C LEU A 141 7.23 1.27 1.83
N SER A 142 6.69 0.45 0.93
CA SER A 142 6.44 0.83 -0.47
C SER A 142 5.48 2.01 -0.57
N ARG A 143 4.37 1.98 0.17
CA ARG A 143 3.38 3.07 0.21
C ARG A 143 4.00 4.37 0.73
N ALA A 144 4.81 4.31 1.79
CA ALA A 144 5.50 5.49 2.31
C ALA A 144 6.40 6.15 1.24
N LYS A 145 7.02 5.36 0.36
CA LYS A 145 7.81 5.87 -0.78
C LYS A 145 6.92 6.51 -1.85
N VAL A 146 5.75 5.94 -2.14
CA VAL A 146 4.75 6.55 -3.03
C VAL A 146 4.28 7.89 -2.44
N MET A 147 3.96 7.94 -1.14
CA MET A 147 3.52 9.16 -0.46
C MET A 147 4.57 10.28 -0.53
N GLN A 148 5.85 9.97 -0.33
CA GLN A 148 6.95 10.94 -0.52
C GLN A 148 7.01 11.52 -1.93
N ARG A 149 6.53 10.79 -2.95
CA ARG A 149 6.42 11.30 -4.33
C ARG A 149 5.17 12.13 -4.52
N VAL A 150 4.04 11.72 -3.94
CA VAL A 150 2.81 12.51 -3.91
C VAL A 150 3.07 13.90 -3.31
N GLU A 151 3.78 13.97 -2.18
CA GLU A 151 4.16 15.24 -1.55
C GLU A 151 4.98 16.13 -2.48
N LYS A 152 5.94 15.56 -3.22
CA LYS A 152 6.74 16.29 -4.21
C LYS A 152 5.93 16.79 -5.41
N LEU A 153 4.81 16.13 -5.72
CA LEU A 153 3.84 16.57 -6.73
C LEU A 153 2.78 17.52 -6.16
N GLY A 154 2.94 17.94 -4.89
CA GLY A 154 2.04 18.88 -4.23
C GLY A 154 0.70 18.28 -3.77
N GLY A 155 0.56 16.95 -3.83
CA GLY A 155 -0.55 16.22 -3.20
C GLY A 155 -0.27 15.94 -1.72
N ASN A 156 -1.31 15.60 -0.96
CA ASN A 156 -1.20 15.20 0.45
C ASN A 156 -1.83 13.83 0.74
N THR A 157 -2.43 13.20 -0.27
CA THR A 157 -3.07 11.89 -0.13
C THR A 157 -2.95 11.07 -1.42
N ILE A 158 -3.07 9.76 -1.30
CA ILE A 158 -3.05 8.81 -2.43
C ILE A 158 -4.47 8.31 -2.66
N VAL A 159 -4.93 8.36 -3.92
CA VAL A 159 -6.23 7.82 -4.34
C VAL A 159 -6.04 6.79 -5.45
N HIS A 160 -7.07 5.99 -5.73
CA HIS A 160 -7.00 4.90 -6.71
C HIS A 160 -5.76 4.03 -6.50
N GLU A 161 -5.52 3.64 -5.25
CA GLU A 161 -4.41 2.79 -4.87
C GLU A 161 -4.60 1.38 -5.44
N LYS A 162 -3.50 0.74 -5.82
CA LYS A 162 -3.47 -0.66 -6.23
C LYS A 162 -2.11 -1.25 -5.92
N TRP A 163 -2.07 -2.51 -5.48
CA TRP A 163 -0.80 -3.20 -5.31
C TRP A 163 -0.86 -4.65 -5.76
N SER A 164 0.29 -5.17 -6.15
CA SER A 164 0.53 -6.59 -6.41
C SER A 164 1.87 -7.01 -5.81
N CYS A 165 1.93 -8.25 -5.35
CA CYS A 165 3.10 -8.86 -4.74
C CYS A 165 3.31 -10.27 -5.31
N LEU A 166 4.54 -10.53 -5.73
CA LEU A 166 5.02 -11.82 -6.20
C LEU A 166 6.16 -12.30 -5.30
N ILE A 167 5.99 -13.46 -4.67
CA ILE A 167 7.03 -14.10 -3.89
C ILE A 167 7.50 -15.33 -4.66
N THR A 168 8.79 -15.35 -5.00
CA THR A 168 9.47 -16.50 -5.61
C THR A 168 10.51 -17.02 -4.64
N LYS A 169 10.66 -18.35 -4.58
CA LYS A 169 11.79 -18.95 -3.86
C LYS A 169 13.06 -18.76 -4.68
N HIS A 170 14.15 -18.38 -4.04
CA HIS A 170 15.43 -18.27 -4.72
C HIS A 170 15.87 -19.66 -5.23
N PRO A 171 16.39 -19.80 -6.46
CA PRO A 171 16.69 -21.11 -7.08
C PRO A 171 17.82 -21.87 -6.37
N SER A 172 18.62 -21.20 -5.55
CA SER A 172 19.66 -21.85 -4.76
C SER A 172 19.04 -22.75 -3.69
N LYS A 173 19.17 -24.07 -3.88
CA LYS A 173 18.61 -25.12 -3.01
C LYS A 173 19.04 -25.01 -1.54
N GLN A 174 20.15 -24.32 -1.25
CA GLN A 174 20.70 -24.22 0.10
C GLN A 174 20.17 -23.02 0.90
N THR A 175 19.48 -22.07 0.26
CA THR A 175 19.06 -20.85 0.95
C THR A 175 17.55 -20.80 1.16
N THR A 176 17.13 -20.48 2.39
CA THR A 176 15.76 -20.07 2.75
C THR A 176 15.43 -18.66 2.27
N ALA A 177 15.95 -18.27 1.10
CA ALA A 177 15.78 -16.95 0.53
C ALA A 177 14.57 -16.90 -0.38
N TYR A 178 13.86 -15.80 -0.29
CA TYR A 178 12.69 -15.46 -1.06
C TYR A 178 12.94 -14.13 -1.76
N ARG A 179 12.69 -14.07 -3.05
CA ARG A 179 12.67 -12.83 -3.80
C ARG A 179 11.23 -12.34 -3.85
N VAL A 180 11.01 -11.14 -3.33
CA VAL A 180 9.70 -10.50 -3.21
C VAL A 180 9.68 -9.32 -4.15
N SER A 181 8.74 -9.30 -5.09
CA SER A 181 8.54 -8.20 -6.03
C SER A 181 7.20 -7.53 -5.76
N ILE A 182 7.20 -6.27 -5.39
CA ILE A 182 6.02 -5.46 -5.11
C ILE A 182 5.88 -4.41 -6.21
N THR A 183 4.68 -4.25 -6.74
CA THR A 183 4.30 -3.09 -7.53
C THR A 183 3.19 -2.37 -6.80
N TYR A 184 3.42 -1.10 -6.47
CA TYR A 184 2.47 -0.23 -5.81
C TYR A 184 2.13 0.93 -6.74
N GLU A 185 0.85 1.17 -6.94
CA GLU A 185 0.30 2.18 -7.85
C GLU A 185 -0.64 3.09 -7.08
N GLY A 186 -0.70 4.36 -7.48
CA GLY A 186 -1.66 5.31 -6.93
C GLY A 186 -1.57 6.66 -7.63
N THR A 187 -2.64 7.43 -7.49
CA THR A 187 -2.76 8.77 -8.07
C THR A 187 -2.59 9.82 -6.97
N PRO A 188 -1.74 10.84 -7.17
CA PRO A 188 -1.61 11.94 -6.21
C PRO A 188 -2.88 12.78 -6.20
N ALA A 189 -3.41 13.06 -5.01
CA ALA A 189 -4.55 13.95 -4.84
C ALA A 189 -4.37 14.91 -3.65
N ARG A 190 -5.28 15.87 -3.57
CA ARG A 190 -5.46 16.74 -2.41
C ARG A 190 -6.77 16.45 -1.72
N SER A 191 -6.72 16.25 -0.41
CA SER A 191 -7.89 16.12 0.46
C SER A 191 -7.74 17.06 1.65
N ASP A 192 -8.86 17.50 2.22
CA ASP A 192 -8.85 18.21 3.51
C ASP A 192 -8.57 17.26 4.68
N LEU A 193 -8.71 15.94 4.46
CA LEU A 193 -8.46 14.91 5.45
C LEU A 193 -7.02 14.40 5.40
N PRO A 194 -6.44 14.01 6.55
CA PRO A 194 -5.10 13.44 6.59
C PRO A 194 -5.06 12.07 5.90
N ASP A 195 -3.91 11.76 5.29
CA ASP A 195 -3.66 10.43 4.75
C ASP A 195 -3.73 9.36 5.87
N PRO A 196 -4.42 8.22 5.64
CA PRO A 196 -4.58 7.17 6.65
C PRO A 196 -3.29 6.42 6.99
N GLY A 197 -2.23 6.57 6.21
CA GLY A 197 -0.92 5.95 6.46
C GLY A 197 -0.89 4.43 6.28
N GLN A 198 -1.97 3.80 5.80
CA GLN A 198 -2.09 2.34 5.67
C GLN A 198 -2.39 1.93 4.23
N PRO A 199 -1.76 0.84 3.72
CA PRO A 199 -2.13 0.26 2.45
C PRO A 199 -3.58 -0.21 2.41
N ILE A 200 -4.20 -0.12 1.24
CA ILE A 200 -5.52 -0.70 0.99
C ILE A 200 -5.48 -2.23 1.01
N ALA A 201 -6.62 -2.87 1.24
CA ALA A 201 -6.84 -4.32 1.07
C ALA A 201 -5.81 -5.23 1.81
N LEU A 202 -5.40 -4.84 3.03
CA LEU A 202 -4.43 -5.60 3.82
C LEU A 202 -4.90 -7.02 4.17
N ASP A 203 -6.20 -7.27 4.16
CA ASP A 203 -6.84 -8.57 4.33
C ASP A 203 -6.46 -9.58 3.23
N GLN A 204 -6.07 -9.10 2.04
CA GLN A 204 -5.72 -9.94 0.90
C GLN A 204 -4.24 -10.34 0.88
N VAL A 205 -3.46 -9.85 1.84
CA VAL A 205 -2.02 -10.07 1.93
C VAL A 205 -1.74 -11.51 2.34
N LYS A 206 -0.79 -12.13 1.64
CA LYS A 206 -0.29 -13.47 1.95
C LYS A 206 1.22 -13.40 2.15
N GLY A 207 1.70 -13.88 3.29
CA GLY A 207 3.11 -13.90 3.65
C GLY A 207 3.67 -15.31 3.74
N ILE A 208 4.97 -15.41 4.00
CA ILE A 208 5.63 -16.66 4.38
C ILE A 208 5.90 -16.59 5.88
N PRO A 209 5.43 -17.58 6.67
CA PRO A 209 5.61 -17.55 8.12
C PRO A 209 7.10 -17.58 8.48
N GLY A 210 7.44 -16.90 9.58
CA GLY A 210 8.80 -16.82 10.12
C GLY A 210 9.31 -15.38 10.23
N LEU A 211 10.54 -15.22 10.71
CA LEU A 211 11.14 -13.91 10.95
C LEU A 211 11.73 -13.37 9.65
N MET A 212 11.08 -12.36 9.08
CA MET A 212 11.58 -11.71 7.87
C MET A 212 12.90 -10.99 8.12
N THR A 213 13.96 -11.45 7.46
CA THR A 213 15.26 -10.76 7.41
C THR A 213 15.52 -10.27 5.99
N VAL A 214 15.53 -8.96 5.78
CA VAL A 214 15.83 -8.37 4.46
C VAL A 214 17.34 -8.40 4.23
N VAL A 215 17.78 -9.15 3.23
CA VAL A 215 19.20 -9.30 2.84
C VAL A 215 19.61 -8.20 1.88
N SER A 216 18.79 -7.96 0.87
CA SER A 216 19.04 -6.95 -0.16
C SER A 216 17.72 -6.26 -0.54
N HIS A 217 17.84 -5.01 -0.96
CA HIS A 217 16.71 -4.17 -1.31
C HIS A 217 17.03 -3.37 -2.56
N GLN A 218 16.26 -3.57 -3.63
CA GLN A 218 16.40 -2.86 -4.89
C GLN A 218 15.04 -2.25 -5.28
N TYR A 219 14.98 -0.93 -5.27
CA TYR A 219 13.79 -0.21 -5.72
C TYR A 219 14.04 0.41 -7.10
N ARG A 220 13.01 0.41 -7.93
CA ARG A 220 12.99 1.10 -9.22
C ARG A 220 11.76 1.99 -9.28
N TYR A 221 12.01 3.27 -9.44
CA TYR A 221 10.96 4.22 -9.74
C TYR A 221 10.77 4.25 -11.25
N GLU A 222 9.59 3.84 -11.71
CA GLU A 222 9.14 4.17 -13.05
C GLU A 222 8.51 5.57 -12.92
N GLY A 223 8.89 6.50 -13.79
CA GLY A 223 8.36 7.88 -13.79
C GLY A 223 6.83 7.94 -13.79
N PRO A 224 6.24 9.14 -13.65
CA PRO A 224 4.80 9.30 -13.84
C PRO A 224 4.40 8.66 -15.18
N CYS A 225 3.59 7.60 -15.13
CA CYS A 225 3.14 6.95 -16.33
C CYS A 225 2.07 7.86 -16.92
N THR A 226 2.41 8.67 -17.93
CA THR A 226 1.48 9.56 -18.63
C THR A 226 0.51 8.78 -19.52
N LYS A 227 0.08 7.59 -19.09
CA LYS A 227 -1.09 6.94 -19.68
C LYS A 227 -2.26 7.85 -19.35
N LEU A 228 -2.61 8.71 -20.31
CA LEU A 228 -3.87 9.42 -20.32
C LEU A 228 -4.96 8.38 -20.09
N VAL A 229 -5.58 8.43 -18.91
CA VAL A 229 -6.81 7.70 -18.65
C VAL A 229 -7.84 8.36 -19.57
N ALA A 230 -8.09 7.72 -20.70
CA ALA A 230 -9.08 8.13 -21.70
C ALA A 230 -10.50 7.81 -21.22
#